data_AF-A0A6H0DVJ1-F1
#
_entry.id   AF-A0A6H0DVJ1-F1
#
_cell.length_a   1.000
_cell.length_b   1.000
_cell.length_c   1.000
_cell.angle_alpha   90.00
_cell.angle_beta   90.00
_cell.angle_gamma   90.00
#
_symmetry.space_group_name_H-M   'P 1'
#
loop_
_entity.id
_entity.type
_entity.pdbx_description
1 polymer ?
#
loop_
_entity_poly.entity_id
_entity_poly.type
_entity_poly.pdbx_seq_one_letter_code
_entity_poly.pdbx_strand_id
1 'polypeptide(L)'
;MLGTATKPNFVACLWLALAVAFLLAQMLHRSVSTAYFPRTLHCLFEDVIRYGKTKSGWEGQRFAWMSRCDVPKRWFSHFYVVSVFWNGFLLIVLIQTLFFGHNIPAWLTTLVKLLSGESHDQVMGGELSGFLVLALLWLHSLRRLAECILVSVFSDGVIHLLHYCFGLLFYILLGITVLCQVPLHRKSVSAEDVLRQTRWHHILGILIYIWASVHQHRCHEILANLRKTKSGEVVNMGHKVPYGDWFDRVSCPHYFAELLIYIAMAVIFGIWNFTWGMVVMYVLCNQSLAAVLCHEFYLRTFDKYPKQRRAFIPFVF
;
A
#
# COMPACT_ATOMS: atom_id res chain seq x y z
N MET A 1 -12.95 30.60 2.49
CA MET A 1 -14.26 29.91 2.43
C MET A 1 -14.09 28.58 3.14
N LEU A 2 -14.70 28.39 4.31
CA LEU A 2 -14.68 27.12 5.01
C LEU A 2 -15.39 26.08 4.15
N GLY A 3 -14.70 25.00 3.82
CA GLY A 3 -15.21 23.92 2.98
C GLY A 3 -16.44 23.29 3.62
N THR A 4 -17.54 23.25 2.88
CA THR A 4 -18.69 22.40 3.18
C THR A 4 -18.20 20.98 3.41
N ALA A 5 -18.49 20.40 4.58
CA ALA A 5 -18.15 19.03 4.90
C ALA A 5 -18.79 18.11 3.84
N THR A 6 -17.97 17.62 2.91
CA THR A 6 -18.38 16.62 1.93
C THR A 6 -18.86 15.39 2.68
N LYS A 7 -20.12 14.98 2.49
CA LYS A 7 -20.62 13.72 3.04
C LYS A 7 -19.68 12.59 2.60
N PRO A 8 -19.30 11.67 3.50
CA PRO A 8 -18.40 10.59 3.16
C PRO A 8 -19.06 9.72 2.07
N ASN A 9 -18.38 9.57 0.94
CA ASN A 9 -18.81 8.65 -0.11
C ASN A 9 -18.56 7.19 0.33
N PHE A 10 -19.24 6.24 -0.31
CA PHE A 10 -19.15 4.83 0.07
C PHE A 10 -17.71 4.30 0.04
N VAL A 11 -16.92 4.72 -0.95
CA VAL A 11 -15.50 4.34 -1.06
C VAL A 11 -14.66 4.86 0.12
N ALA A 12 -14.89 6.07 0.62
CA ALA A 12 -14.21 6.58 1.82
C ALA A 12 -14.60 5.78 3.07
N CYS A 13 -15.89 5.44 3.23
CA CYS A 13 -16.35 4.58 4.33
C CYS A 13 -15.71 3.20 4.27
N LEU A 14 -15.56 2.62 3.09
CA LEU A 14 -14.89 1.34 2.88
C LEU A 14 -13.42 1.40 3.33
N TRP A 15 -12.67 2.43 2.90
CA TRP A 15 -11.28 2.60 3.33
C TRP A 15 -11.15 2.84 4.84
N LEU A 16 -12.05 3.62 5.43
CA LEU A 16 -12.09 3.84 6.88
C LEU A 16 -12.37 2.52 7.63
N ALA A 17 -13.33 1.73 7.18
CA ALA A 17 -13.65 0.44 7.77
C ALA A 17 -12.44 -0.52 7.72
N LEU A 18 -11.71 -0.55 6.60
CA LEU A 18 -10.47 -1.30 6.49
C LEU A 18 -9.40 -0.78 7.45
N ALA A 19 -9.19 0.53 7.53
CA ALA A 19 -8.22 1.12 8.46
C ALA A 19 -8.53 0.75 9.92
N VAL A 20 -9.79 0.87 10.33
CA VAL A 20 -10.26 0.47 11.67
C VAL A 20 -10.04 -1.02 11.91
N ALA A 21 -10.34 -1.88 10.93
CA ALA A 21 -10.12 -3.32 11.06
C ALA A 21 -8.64 -3.68 11.32
N PHE A 22 -7.71 -3.04 10.60
CA PHE A 22 -6.27 -3.26 10.81
C PHE A 22 -5.78 -2.68 12.14
N LEU A 23 -6.31 -1.53 12.56
CA LEU A 23 -6.01 -0.96 13.88
C LEU A 23 -6.49 -1.87 15.01
N LEU A 24 -7.73 -2.37 14.92
CA LEU A 24 -8.30 -3.32 15.87
C LEU A 24 -7.51 -4.63 15.89
N ALA A 25 -7.09 -5.14 14.72
CA ALA A 25 -6.21 -6.30 14.65
C ALA A 25 -4.88 -6.04 15.38
N GLN A 26 -4.25 -4.88 15.19
CA GLN A 26 -3.02 -4.54 15.91
C GLN A 26 -3.23 -4.43 17.42
N MET A 27 -4.34 -3.81 17.86
CA MET A 27 -4.68 -3.74 19.29
C MET A 27 -4.90 -5.14 19.86
N LEU A 28 -5.68 -5.98 19.17
CA LEU A 28 -5.95 -7.36 19.57
C LEU A 28 -4.65 -8.18 19.68
N HIS A 29 -3.76 -8.06 18.68
CA HIS A 29 -2.45 -8.73 18.70
C HIS A 29 -1.60 -8.33 19.92
N ARG A 30 -1.66 -7.07 20.35
CA ARG A 30 -0.90 -6.59 21.52
C ARG A 30 -1.57 -6.87 22.87
N SER A 31 -2.91 -6.91 22.91
CA SER A 31 -3.68 -6.97 24.14
C SER A 31 -4.15 -8.39 24.52
N VAL A 32 -4.24 -9.32 23.56
CA VAL A 32 -4.70 -10.67 23.85
C VAL A 32 -3.63 -11.44 24.61
N SER A 33 -3.81 -11.52 25.92
CA SER A 33 -3.23 -12.59 26.73
C SER A 33 -3.89 -13.91 26.33
N THR A 34 -3.08 -14.94 26.05
CA THR A 34 -3.52 -16.28 25.65
C THR A 34 -4.44 -16.97 26.67
N ALA A 35 -4.66 -16.36 27.85
CA ALA A 35 -5.45 -16.89 28.94
C ALA A 35 -6.98 -16.83 28.73
N TYR A 36 -7.51 -15.89 27.94
CA TYR A 36 -8.97 -15.65 27.83
C TYR A 36 -9.57 -15.91 26.45
N PHE A 37 -8.75 -16.18 25.43
CA PHE A 37 -9.21 -16.34 24.06
C PHE A 37 -9.18 -17.82 23.66
N PRO A 38 -10.23 -18.36 23.00
CA PRO A 38 -10.21 -19.73 22.52
C PRO A 38 -9.00 -19.96 21.62
N ARG A 39 -8.17 -20.96 21.95
CA ARG A 39 -6.91 -21.25 21.26
C ARG A 39 -7.07 -21.29 19.74
N THR A 40 -8.14 -21.94 19.25
CA THR A 40 -8.43 -22.04 17.81
C THR A 40 -8.62 -20.68 17.15
N LEU A 41 -9.39 -19.78 17.78
CA LEU A 41 -9.61 -18.43 17.25
C LEU A 41 -8.33 -17.61 17.29
N HIS A 42 -7.53 -17.72 18.37
CA HIS A 42 -6.25 -17.01 18.47
C HIS A 42 -5.32 -17.45 17.35
N CYS A 43 -5.25 -18.77 17.13
CA CYS A 43 -4.44 -19.35 16.08
C CYS A 43 -4.88 -18.89 14.68
N LEU A 44 -6.18 -18.87 14.41
CA LEU A 44 -6.72 -18.37 13.14
C LEU A 44 -6.37 -16.90 12.91
N PHE A 45 -6.53 -16.07 13.95
CA PHE A 45 -6.21 -14.66 13.89
C PHE A 45 -4.72 -14.43 13.60
N GLU A 46 -3.82 -15.06 14.37
CA GLU A 46 -2.37 -14.95 14.15
C GLU A 46 -1.94 -15.49 12.77
N ASP A 47 -2.61 -16.53 12.28
CA ASP A 47 -2.35 -17.11 10.96
C ASP A 47 -2.64 -16.14 9.80
N VAL A 48 -3.73 -15.37 9.93
CA VAL A 48 -4.19 -14.42 8.92
C VAL A 48 -3.31 -13.17 8.88
N ILE A 49 -2.90 -12.64 10.04
CA ILE A 49 -2.12 -11.40 10.12
C ILE A 49 -0.63 -11.61 9.80
N ARG A 50 -0.09 -12.81 10.02
CA ARG A 50 1.32 -13.15 9.77
C ARG A 50 1.55 -13.62 8.35
N TYR A 51 2.72 -13.28 7.80
CA TYR A 51 3.14 -13.74 6.48
C TYR A 51 4.66 -13.74 6.33
N GLY A 52 5.17 -14.61 5.46
CA GLY A 52 6.59 -14.82 5.23
C GLY A 52 7.33 -15.16 6.52
N LYS A 53 8.36 -14.37 6.83
CA LYS A 53 9.24 -14.60 7.99
C LYS A 53 8.53 -14.51 9.34
N THR A 54 7.44 -13.75 9.44
CA THR A 54 6.70 -13.63 10.70
C THR A 54 5.87 -14.87 11.00
N LYS A 55 5.66 -15.74 9.99
CA LYS A 55 4.95 -17.02 10.09
C LYS A 55 5.88 -18.19 10.40
N SER A 56 7.13 -18.17 9.91
CA SER A 56 8.10 -19.26 10.13
C SER A 56 8.46 -19.47 11.61
N GLY A 57 8.49 -18.39 12.40
CA GLY A 57 8.70 -18.49 13.86
C GLY A 57 7.50 -19.02 14.65
N TRP A 58 6.35 -19.25 13.99
CA TRP A 58 5.08 -19.63 14.60
C TRP A 58 4.54 -20.98 14.11
N GLU A 59 5.26 -21.68 13.22
CA GLU A 59 4.82 -22.94 12.59
C GLU A 59 4.46 -24.02 13.61
N GLY A 60 5.20 -24.14 14.72
CA GLY A 60 4.93 -25.13 15.77
C GLY A 60 3.63 -24.91 16.57
N GLN A 61 2.97 -23.75 16.43
CA GLN A 61 1.71 -23.44 17.12
C GLN A 61 0.48 -23.59 16.23
N ARG A 62 0.68 -23.83 14.92
CA ARG A 62 -0.37 -23.91 13.89
C ARG A 62 -1.02 -25.29 13.84
N PHE A 63 -2.30 -25.32 13.47
CA PHE A 63 -2.96 -26.57 13.10
C PHE A 63 -2.57 -26.98 11.68
N ALA A 64 -2.36 -28.27 11.44
CA ALA A 64 -1.88 -28.79 10.15
C ALA A 64 -2.74 -28.38 8.95
N TRP A 65 -4.07 -28.30 9.11
CA TRP A 65 -4.98 -27.94 8.04
C TRP A 65 -4.89 -26.47 7.60
N MET A 66 -4.37 -25.56 8.45
CA MET A 66 -4.22 -24.14 8.11
C MET A 66 -3.21 -23.91 6.98
N SER A 67 -2.24 -24.82 6.84
CA SER A 67 -1.26 -24.79 5.74
C SER A 67 -1.89 -24.99 4.35
N ARG A 68 -3.10 -25.55 4.26
CA ARG A 68 -3.82 -25.71 2.98
C ARG A 68 -4.27 -24.38 2.38
N CYS A 69 -4.40 -23.35 3.22
CA CYS A 69 -4.75 -22.00 2.82
C CYS A 69 -3.52 -21.11 2.60
N ASP A 70 -2.31 -21.67 2.62
CA ASP A 70 -1.08 -20.93 2.38
C ASP A 70 -0.75 -20.90 0.89
N VAL A 71 -0.38 -19.73 0.38
CA VAL A 71 0.14 -19.53 -0.97
C VAL A 71 1.60 -19.06 -0.92
N PRO A 72 2.42 -19.36 -1.94
CA PRO A 72 3.82 -18.95 -1.96
C PRO A 72 4.00 -17.43 -1.89
N LYS A 73 4.90 -16.94 -1.02
CA LYS A 73 5.18 -15.50 -0.91
C LYS A 73 5.69 -14.87 -2.21
N ARG A 74 6.34 -15.63 -3.08
CA ARG A 74 6.77 -15.17 -4.41
C ARG A 74 5.61 -14.64 -5.28
N TRP A 75 4.37 -15.03 -4.99
CA TRP A 75 3.17 -14.51 -5.64
C TRP A 75 2.84 -13.06 -5.26
N PHE A 76 3.61 -12.43 -4.36
CA PHE A 76 3.53 -11.00 -4.09
C PHE A 76 3.75 -10.15 -5.37
N SER A 77 4.50 -10.68 -6.33
CA SER A 77 4.64 -10.10 -7.67
C SER A 77 3.31 -9.97 -8.42
N HIS A 78 2.36 -10.89 -8.21
CA HIS A 78 1.05 -10.87 -8.88
C HIS A 78 0.24 -9.63 -8.52
N PHE A 79 0.37 -9.11 -7.30
CA PHE A 79 -0.29 -7.87 -6.89
C PHE A 79 0.10 -6.71 -7.79
N TYR A 80 1.40 -6.61 -8.09
CA TYR A 80 1.93 -5.56 -8.95
C TYR A 80 1.65 -5.81 -10.43
N VAL A 81 1.62 -7.08 -10.89
CA VAL A 81 1.17 -7.43 -12.24
C VAL A 81 -0.26 -6.93 -12.45
N VAL A 82 -1.18 -7.32 -11.56
CA VAL A 82 -2.58 -6.86 -11.62
C VAL A 82 -2.67 -5.35 -11.55
N SER A 83 -1.92 -4.71 -10.65
CA SER A 83 -1.90 -3.25 -10.54
C SER A 83 -1.43 -2.56 -11.82
N VAL A 84 -0.34 -3.03 -12.44
CA VAL A 84 0.21 -2.43 -13.67
C VAL A 84 -0.79 -2.51 -14.82
N PHE A 85 -1.42 -3.67 -15.02
CA PHE A 85 -2.40 -3.84 -16.08
C PHE A 85 -3.70 -3.07 -15.80
N TRP A 86 -4.24 -3.20 -14.59
CA TRP A 86 -5.50 -2.54 -14.21
C TRP A 86 -5.36 -1.02 -14.17
N ASN A 87 -4.40 -0.49 -13.42
CA ASN A 87 -4.22 0.96 -13.29
C ASN A 87 -3.67 1.57 -14.59
N GLY A 88 -2.95 0.79 -15.41
CA GLY A 88 -2.55 1.19 -16.76
C GLY A 88 -3.77 1.33 -17.68
N PHE A 89 -4.69 0.36 -17.64
CA PHE A 89 -5.96 0.46 -18.36
C PHE A 89 -6.77 1.69 -17.91
N LEU A 90 -6.93 1.92 -16.60
CA LEU A 90 -7.65 3.09 -16.10
C LEU A 90 -6.96 4.41 -16.49
N LEU A 91 -5.62 4.45 -16.51
CA LEU A 91 -4.86 5.62 -16.94
C LEU A 91 -5.09 5.90 -18.43
N ILE A 92 -5.10 4.87 -19.27
CA ILE A 92 -5.43 5.01 -20.70
C ILE A 92 -6.86 5.54 -20.85
N VAL A 93 -7.84 4.97 -20.16
CA VAL A 93 -9.24 5.46 -20.18
C VAL A 93 -9.31 6.93 -19.76
N LEU A 94 -8.59 7.31 -18.70
CA LEU A 94 -8.55 8.69 -18.22
C LEU A 94 -7.93 9.64 -19.25
N ILE A 95 -6.83 9.23 -19.91
CA ILE A 95 -6.20 10.00 -20.99
C ILE A 95 -7.17 10.19 -22.16
N GLN A 96 -7.83 9.10 -22.58
CA GLN A 96 -8.83 9.11 -23.67
C GLN A 96 -10.00 10.05 -23.34
N THR A 97 -10.43 10.06 -22.08
CA THR A 97 -11.53 10.92 -21.63
C THR A 97 -11.13 12.38 -21.56
N LEU A 98 -10.00 12.68 -20.89
CA LEU A 98 -9.58 14.06 -20.65
C LEU A 98 -9.13 14.76 -21.94
N PHE A 99 -8.30 14.12 -22.75
CA PHE A 99 -7.62 14.76 -23.88
C PHE A 99 -8.28 14.50 -25.24
N PHE A 100 -9.01 13.40 -25.39
CA PHE A 100 -9.63 13.00 -26.67
C PHE A 100 -11.17 13.04 -26.63
N GLY A 101 -11.78 13.30 -25.47
CA GLY A 101 -13.23 13.42 -25.33
C GLY A 101 -13.99 12.11 -25.52
N HIS A 102 -13.30 10.97 -25.45
CA HIS A 102 -13.96 9.67 -25.48
C HIS A 102 -14.75 9.43 -24.19
N ASN A 103 -15.87 8.73 -24.32
CA ASN A 103 -16.67 8.36 -23.16
C ASN A 103 -16.01 7.21 -22.40
N ILE A 104 -16.11 7.25 -21.08
CA ILE A 104 -15.72 6.15 -20.21
C ILE A 104 -16.64 4.95 -20.48
N PRO A 105 -16.14 3.71 -20.46
CA PRO A 105 -16.98 2.52 -20.60
C PRO A 105 -18.15 2.54 -19.59
N ALA A 106 -19.36 2.25 -20.07
CA ALA A 106 -20.59 2.39 -19.27
C ALA A 106 -20.54 1.61 -17.94
N TRP A 107 -19.97 0.40 -17.95
CA TRP A 107 -19.80 -0.41 -16.74
C TRP A 107 -18.92 0.29 -15.69
N LEU A 108 -17.88 1.01 -16.13
CA LEU A 108 -16.96 1.71 -15.25
C LEU A 108 -17.60 2.98 -14.71
N THR A 109 -18.37 3.70 -15.53
CA THR A 109 -19.18 4.84 -15.08
C THR A 109 -20.21 4.41 -14.02
N THR A 110 -20.93 3.31 -14.24
CA THR A 110 -21.88 2.77 -13.26
C THR A 110 -21.18 2.38 -11.96
N LEU A 111 -20.03 1.71 -12.05
CA LEU A 111 -19.23 1.32 -10.88
C LEU A 111 -18.74 2.53 -10.09
N VAL A 112 -18.18 3.54 -10.76
CA VAL A 112 -17.70 4.77 -10.12
C VAL A 112 -18.86 5.50 -9.45
N LYS A 113 -20.01 5.67 -10.13
CA LYS A 113 -21.20 6.31 -9.55
C LYS A 113 -21.72 5.58 -8.32
N LEU A 114 -21.74 4.24 -8.34
CA LEU A 114 -22.14 3.41 -7.20
C LEU A 114 -21.22 3.64 -5.99
N LEU A 115 -19.91 3.78 -6.22
CA LEU A 115 -18.90 3.91 -5.16
C LEU A 115 -18.71 5.35 -4.68
N SER A 116 -18.89 6.35 -5.55
CA SER A 116 -18.78 7.78 -5.22
C SER A 116 -20.07 8.35 -4.63
N GLY A 117 -21.22 7.71 -4.87
CA GLY A 117 -22.54 8.27 -4.61
C GLY A 117 -22.96 9.28 -5.69
N GLU A 118 -24.28 9.46 -5.86
CA GLU A 118 -24.86 10.35 -6.89
C GLU A 118 -24.60 11.85 -6.63
N SER A 119 -24.30 12.23 -5.39
CA SER A 119 -24.26 13.61 -4.92
C SER A 119 -22.84 14.10 -4.58
N HIS A 120 -21.83 13.72 -5.35
CA HIS A 120 -20.51 14.32 -5.20
C HIS A 120 -20.36 15.47 -6.20
N ASP A 121 -20.51 16.69 -5.70
CA ASP A 121 -19.99 17.87 -6.39
C ASP A 121 -18.49 17.65 -6.59
N GLN A 122 -18.11 17.28 -7.81
CA GLN A 122 -16.71 17.08 -8.16
C GLN A 122 -16.04 18.43 -8.06
N VAL A 123 -15.06 18.56 -7.16
CA VAL A 123 -14.31 19.80 -6.96
C VAL A 123 -13.74 20.22 -8.32
N MET A 124 -14.17 21.37 -8.82
CA MET A 124 -13.68 21.95 -10.07
C MET A 124 -12.14 22.04 -10.03
N GLY A 125 -11.45 21.54 -11.05
CA GLY A 125 -10.00 21.58 -11.15
C GLY A 125 -9.26 20.41 -10.50
N GLY A 126 -9.93 19.25 -10.32
CA GLY A 126 -9.32 18.01 -9.84
C GLY A 126 -8.79 17.08 -10.94
N GLU A 127 -8.96 17.45 -12.22
CA GLU A 127 -8.57 16.62 -13.38
C GLU A 127 -7.06 16.37 -13.39
N LEU A 128 -6.25 17.42 -13.22
CA LEU A 128 -4.79 17.30 -13.14
C LEU A 128 -4.38 16.45 -11.93
N SER A 129 -4.96 16.68 -10.75
CA SER A 129 -4.60 15.92 -9.54
C SER A 129 -4.90 14.44 -9.71
N GLY A 130 -6.08 14.09 -10.23
CA GLY A 130 -6.44 12.68 -10.46
C GLY A 130 -5.59 12.02 -11.54
N PHE A 131 -5.28 12.72 -12.63
CA PHE A 131 -4.34 12.25 -13.65
C PHE A 131 -2.96 11.97 -13.05
N LEU A 132 -2.40 12.93 -12.30
CA LEU A 132 -1.08 12.79 -11.68
C LEU A 132 -1.05 11.65 -10.67
N VAL A 133 -2.07 11.52 -9.80
CA VAL A 133 -2.12 10.42 -8.83
C VAL A 133 -2.23 9.07 -9.52
N LEU A 134 -3.08 8.93 -10.55
CA LEU A 134 -3.21 7.67 -11.28
C LEU A 134 -1.92 7.31 -12.01
N ALA A 135 -1.26 8.30 -12.63
CA ALA A 135 0.03 8.11 -13.29
C ALA A 135 1.13 7.70 -12.30
N LEU A 136 1.22 8.35 -11.13
CA LEU A 136 2.20 8.01 -10.10
C LEU A 136 1.89 6.67 -9.42
N LEU A 137 0.62 6.30 -9.27
CA LEU A 137 0.21 4.97 -8.80
C LEU A 137 0.63 3.87 -9.78
N TRP A 138 0.43 4.12 -11.08
CA TRP A 138 0.87 3.19 -12.12
C TRP A 138 2.40 3.08 -12.16
N LEU A 139 3.13 4.21 -12.13
CA LEU A 139 4.59 4.23 -12.08
C LEU A 139 5.13 3.54 -10.83
N HIS A 140 4.50 3.76 -9.68
CA HIS A 140 4.83 3.07 -8.43
C HIS A 140 4.70 1.55 -8.61
N SER A 141 3.57 1.11 -9.17
CA SER A 141 3.29 -0.31 -9.41
C SER A 141 4.28 -0.93 -10.38
N LEU A 142 4.65 -0.22 -11.44
CA LEU A 142 5.64 -0.66 -12.42
C LEU A 142 7.03 -0.81 -11.77
N ARG A 143 7.46 0.17 -10.99
CA ARG A 143 8.72 0.08 -10.24
C ARG A 143 8.71 -1.09 -9.28
N ARG A 144 7.64 -1.27 -8.51
CA ARG A 144 7.52 -2.37 -7.54
C ARG A 144 7.50 -3.73 -8.23
N LEU A 145 6.87 -3.85 -9.39
CA LEU A 145 6.92 -5.06 -10.22
C LEU A 145 8.36 -5.35 -10.67
N ALA A 146 9.05 -4.34 -11.21
CA ALA A 146 10.45 -4.45 -11.62
C ALA A 146 11.36 -4.86 -10.45
N GLU A 147 11.18 -4.25 -9.27
CA GLU A 147 11.90 -4.64 -8.05
C GLU A 147 11.60 -6.08 -7.61
N CYS A 148 10.36 -6.56 -7.78
CA CYS A 148 10.02 -7.95 -7.48
C CYS A 148 10.74 -8.91 -8.42
N ILE A 149 10.83 -8.59 -9.71
CA ILE A 149 11.40 -9.49 -10.73
C ILE A 149 12.94 -9.42 -10.74
N LEU A 150 13.50 -8.21 -10.63
CA LEU A 150 14.92 -7.96 -10.90
C LEU A 150 15.76 -7.84 -9.62
N VAL A 151 15.19 -7.30 -8.54
CA VAL A 151 15.96 -6.99 -7.31
C VAL A 151 15.74 -8.08 -6.26
N SER A 152 14.49 -8.42 -6.00
CA SER A 152 14.06 -9.20 -4.84
C SER A 152 14.51 -10.66 -4.90
N VAL A 153 14.94 -11.19 -3.76
CA VAL A 153 15.24 -12.63 -3.58
C VAL A 153 14.17 -13.20 -2.67
N PHE A 154 13.22 -13.95 -3.23
CA PHE A 154 12.16 -14.60 -2.46
C PHE A 154 12.66 -15.91 -1.85
N SER A 155 12.32 -16.13 -0.57
CA SER A 155 12.49 -17.41 0.11
C SER A 155 11.17 -18.19 0.08
N ASP A 156 11.15 -19.44 0.58
CA ASP A 156 9.95 -20.30 0.67
C ASP A 156 8.94 -19.87 1.74
N GLY A 157 8.90 -18.59 2.08
CA GLY A 157 7.87 -18.04 2.95
C GLY A 157 6.50 -18.14 2.30
N VAL A 158 5.46 -18.11 3.11
CA VAL A 158 4.07 -18.25 2.67
C VAL A 158 3.21 -17.06 3.10
N ILE A 159 2.09 -16.85 2.41
CA ILE A 159 1.08 -15.84 2.72
C ILE A 159 -0.27 -16.57 2.83
N HIS A 160 -1.14 -16.16 3.73
CA HIS A 160 -2.49 -16.73 3.80
C HIS A 160 -3.33 -16.33 2.57
N LEU A 161 -4.17 -17.22 2.06
CA LEU A 161 -4.98 -17.00 0.85
C LEU A 161 -5.89 -15.77 0.97
N LEU A 162 -6.48 -15.52 2.14
CA LEU A 162 -7.30 -14.31 2.35
C LEU A 162 -6.48 -13.03 2.19
N HIS A 163 -5.25 -13.01 2.71
CA HIS A 163 -4.34 -11.88 2.54
C HIS A 163 -3.97 -11.73 1.06
N TYR A 164 -3.73 -12.85 0.35
CA TYR A 164 -3.47 -12.83 -1.09
C TYR A 164 -4.63 -12.22 -1.89
N CYS A 165 -5.86 -12.69 -1.70
CA CYS A 165 -7.04 -12.14 -2.36
C CYS A 165 -7.23 -10.64 -2.04
N PHE A 166 -7.05 -10.28 -0.77
CA PHE A 166 -7.15 -8.90 -0.32
C PHE A 166 -6.10 -7.98 -0.98
N GLY A 167 -4.85 -8.45 -1.12
CA GLY A 167 -3.79 -7.72 -1.82
C GLY A 167 -4.09 -7.46 -3.29
N LEU A 168 -4.75 -8.40 -3.98
CA LEU A 168 -5.21 -8.20 -5.37
C LEU A 168 -6.33 -7.15 -5.44
N LEU A 169 -7.35 -7.30 -4.58
CA LEU A 169 -8.49 -6.37 -4.50
C LEU A 169 -8.04 -4.95 -4.16
N PHE A 170 -7.03 -4.79 -3.30
CA PHE A 170 -6.47 -3.50 -2.91
C PHE A 170 -6.02 -2.67 -4.12
N TYR A 171 -5.24 -3.24 -5.04
CA TYR A 171 -4.75 -2.51 -6.21
C TYR A 171 -5.84 -2.19 -7.23
N ILE A 172 -6.88 -3.02 -7.29
CA ILE A 172 -8.08 -2.74 -8.10
C ILE A 172 -8.84 -1.55 -7.51
N LEU A 173 -9.09 -1.59 -6.20
CA LEU A 173 -9.85 -0.57 -5.48
C LEU A 173 -9.13 0.79 -5.48
N LEU A 174 -7.79 0.82 -5.37
CA LEU A 174 -7.02 2.07 -5.45
C LEU A 174 -7.28 2.83 -6.75
N GLY A 175 -7.18 2.15 -7.90
CA GLY A 175 -7.42 2.77 -9.20
C GLY A 175 -8.84 3.34 -9.33
N ILE A 176 -9.82 2.55 -8.90
CA ILE A 176 -11.22 3.00 -8.89
C ILE A 176 -11.42 4.18 -7.95
N THR A 177 -10.77 4.16 -6.78
CA THR A 177 -10.81 5.27 -5.80
C THR A 177 -10.30 6.56 -6.42
N VAL A 178 -9.21 6.52 -7.19
CA VAL A 178 -8.70 7.68 -7.92
C VAL A 178 -9.74 8.21 -8.92
N LEU A 179 -10.38 7.32 -9.69
CA LEU A 179 -11.43 7.73 -10.64
C LEU A 179 -12.66 8.33 -9.96
N CYS A 180 -13.03 7.86 -8.75
CA CYS A 180 -14.08 8.49 -7.95
C CYS A 180 -13.75 9.94 -7.56
N GLN A 181 -12.48 10.36 -7.61
CA GLN A 181 -12.06 11.74 -7.33
C GLN A 181 -12.05 12.64 -8.57
N VAL A 182 -12.24 12.10 -9.78
CA VAL A 182 -12.08 12.87 -11.02
C VAL A 182 -13.42 13.32 -11.61
N PRO A 183 -13.54 14.61 -11.99
CA PRO A 183 -14.11 15.17 -13.23
C PRO A 183 -15.00 14.46 -14.26
N LEU A 184 -15.51 13.23 -14.13
CA LEU A 184 -15.86 12.38 -15.28
C LEU A 184 -17.02 12.87 -16.20
N HIS A 185 -17.77 13.91 -15.84
CA HIS A 185 -18.91 14.41 -16.65
C HIS A 185 -18.56 15.56 -17.62
N ARG A 186 -17.30 16.03 -17.65
CA ARG A 186 -16.92 17.15 -18.53
C ARG A 186 -16.55 16.66 -19.93
N LYS A 187 -17.04 17.35 -20.97
CA LYS A 187 -16.51 17.20 -22.35
C LYS A 187 -15.02 17.53 -22.36
N SER A 188 -14.27 16.92 -23.28
CA SER A 188 -12.80 17.03 -23.44
C SER A 188 -12.24 18.38 -22.99
N VAL A 189 -11.22 18.35 -22.13
CA VAL A 189 -10.53 19.54 -21.65
C VAL A 189 -9.23 19.66 -22.45
N SER A 190 -8.91 20.87 -22.94
CA SER A 190 -7.63 21.09 -23.61
C SER A 190 -6.48 20.73 -22.67
N ALA A 191 -5.38 20.18 -23.21
CA ALA A 191 -4.19 19.90 -22.42
C ALA A 191 -3.66 21.17 -21.71
N GLU A 192 -3.80 22.33 -22.35
CA GLU A 192 -3.43 23.61 -21.76
C GLU A 192 -4.30 23.94 -20.54
N ASP A 193 -5.60 23.67 -20.60
CA ASP A 193 -6.53 23.92 -19.49
C ASP A 193 -6.28 23.00 -18.31
N VAL A 194 -5.89 21.74 -18.55
CA VAL A 194 -5.44 20.81 -17.50
C VAL A 194 -4.15 21.32 -16.85
N LEU A 195 -3.17 21.76 -17.66
CA LEU A 195 -1.90 22.27 -17.15
C LEU A 195 -2.07 23.58 -16.35
N ARG A 196 -3.02 24.44 -16.73
CA ARG A 196 -3.39 25.65 -15.96
C ARG A 196 -3.91 25.34 -14.56
N GLN A 197 -4.32 24.11 -14.26
CA GLN A 197 -4.70 23.68 -12.91
C GLN A 197 -3.49 23.46 -11.98
N THR A 198 -2.26 23.59 -12.49
CA THR A 198 -1.05 23.40 -11.69
C THR A 198 -1.04 24.33 -10.49
N ARG A 199 -0.66 23.76 -9.35
CA ARG A 199 -0.65 24.39 -8.02
C ARG A 199 0.57 23.89 -7.26
N TRP A 200 1.02 24.63 -6.26
CA TRP A 200 2.22 24.31 -5.48
C TRP A 200 2.19 22.89 -4.86
N HIS A 201 1.02 22.42 -4.44
CA HIS A 201 0.86 21.09 -3.83
C HIS A 201 1.11 19.94 -4.83
N HIS A 202 0.90 20.16 -6.14
CA HIS A 202 1.28 19.18 -7.16
C HIS A 202 2.80 18.97 -7.19
N ILE A 203 3.55 20.07 -7.18
CA ILE A 203 5.02 20.05 -7.20
C ILE A 203 5.56 19.44 -5.90
N LEU A 204 5.06 19.91 -4.75
CA LEU A 204 5.48 19.37 -3.45
C LEU A 204 5.20 17.87 -3.34
N GLY A 205 4.01 17.42 -3.74
CA GLY A 205 3.66 16.01 -3.72
C GLY A 205 4.56 15.17 -4.64
N ILE A 206 4.88 15.64 -5.85
CA ILE A 206 5.82 14.96 -6.74
C ILE A 206 7.21 14.84 -6.11
N LEU A 207 7.71 15.90 -5.47
CA LEU A 207 9.01 15.87 -4.78
C LEU A 207 9.03 14.86 -3.62
N ILE A 208 8.00 14.84 -2.79
CA ILE A 208 7.86 13.86 -1.70
C ILE A 208 7.78 12.43 -2.27
N TYR A 209 6.99 12.24 -3.34
CA TYR A 209 6.86 10.95 -4.02
C TYR A 209 8.21 10.42 -4.50
N ILE A 210 9.00 11.26 -5.20
CA ILE A 210 10.32 10.85 -5.72
C ILE A 210 11.26 10.52 -4.55
N TRP A 211 11.32 11.37 -3.54
CA TRP A 211 12.19 11.14 -2.38
C TRP A 211 11.85 9.84 -1.64
N ALA A 212 10.57 9.63 -1.33
CA ALA A 212 10.10 8.41 -0.66
C ALA A 212 10.33 7.17 -1.54
N SER A 213 10.12 7.29 -2.86
CA SER A 213 10.36 6.23 -3.83
C SER A 213 11.83 5.77 -3.87
N VAL A 214 12.78 6.72 -3.84
CA VAL A 214 14.21 6.42 -3.81
C VAL A 214 14.58 5.67 -2.54
N HIS A 215 14.13 6.13 -1.37
CA HIS A 215 14.42 5.46 -0.10
C HIS A 215 13.77 4.08 -0.01
N GLN A 216 12.55 3.92 -0.54
CA GLN A 216 11.92 2.61 -0.60
C GLN A 216 12.74 1.63 -1.46
N HIS A 217 13.16 2.07 -2.65
CA HIS A 217 13.97 1.25 -3.55
C HIS A 217 15.27 0.80 -2.87
N ARG A 218 16.02 1.74 -2.29
CA ARG A 218 17.26 1.46 -1.54
C ARG A 218 17.03 0.44 -0.43
N CYS A 219 15.93 0.57 0.31
CA CYS A 219 15.60 -0.40 1.35
C CYS A 219 15.37 -1.81 0.78
N HIS A 220 14.73 -1.94 -0.37
CA HIS A 220 14.56 -3.25 -1.04
C HIS A 220 15.88 -3.81 -1.56
N GLU A 221 16.75 -2.98 -2.12
CA GLU A 221 18.10 -3.39 -2.53
C GLU A 221 18.92 -3.90 -1.33
N ILE A 222 18.92 -3.16 -0.21
CA ILE A 222 19.59 -3.59 1.04
C ILE A 222 19.07 -4.97 1.45
N LEU A 223 17.74 -5.16 1.51
CA LEU A 223 17.13 -6.43 1.90
C LEU A 223 17.50 -7.58 0.94
N ALA A 224 17.57 -7.32 -0.36
CA ALA A 224 17.98 -8.31 -1.35
C ALA A 224 19.47 -8.67 -1.21
N ASN A 225 20.34 -7.67 -1.02
CA ASN A 225 21.79 -7.84 -0.91
C ASN A 225 22.21 -8.59 0.35
N LEU A 226 21.37 -8.66 1.40
CA LEU A 226 21.63 -9.54 2.55
C LEU A 226 21.70 -11.03 2.17
N ARG A 227 21.06 -11.41 1.05
CA ARG A 227 20.97 -12.78 0.54
C ARG A 227 21.90 -13.04 -0.66
N LYS A 228 22.52 -11.99 -1.21
CA LYS A 228 23.42 -12.08 -2.38
C LYS A 228 24.89 -11.92 -1.96
N THR A 229 25.81 -12.48 -2.74
CA THR A 229 27.24 -12.11 -2.71
C THR A 229 27.44 -10.73 -3.35
N LYS A 230 28.68 -10.20 -3.27
CA LYS A 230 29.11 -9.05 -4.05
C LYS A 230 29.05 -9.27 -5.56
N SER A 231 29.13 -10.53 -6.03
CA SER A 231 28.95 -10.91 -7.44
C SER A 231 27.48 -11.06 -7.85
N GLY A 232 26.53 -10.93 -6.91
CA GLY A 232 25.09 -11.03 -7.16
C GLY A 232 24.49 -12.43 -7.00
N GLU A 233 25.29 -13.43 -6.67
CA GLU A 233 24.85 -14.82 -6.49
C GLU A 233 24.13 -15.02 -5.16
N VAL A 234 23.03 -15.79 -5.15
CA VAL A 234 22.27 -16.05 -3.93
C VAL A 234 23.00 -17.07 -3.05
N VAL A 235 23.44 -16.67 -1.86
CA VAL A 235 24.28 -17.50 -0.97
C VAL A 235 23.45 -18.27 0.05
N ASN A 236 22.44 -17.62 0.63
CA ASN A 236 21.52 -18.28 1.55
C ASN A 236 20.18 -17.56 1.58
N MET A 237 19.15 -18.32 1.97
CA MET A 237 17.79 -17.81 2.19
C MET A 237 17.56 -17.37 3.65
N GLY A 238 18.63 -17.40 4.46
CA GLY A 238 18.59 -17.04 5.88
C GLY A 238 18.24 -15.56 6.09
N HIS A 239 17.62 -15.26 7.22
CA HIS A 239 17.38 -13.87 7.62
C HIS A 239 18.63 -13.29 8.26
N LYS A 240 18.92 -12.02 7.96
CA LYS A 240 19.98 -11.22 8.60
C LYS A 240 19.40 -9.88 9.03
N VAL A 241 20.09 -9.20 9.95
CA VAL A 241 19.73 -7.86 10.40
C VAL A 241 20.15 -6.83 9.34
N PRO A 242 19.23 -6.04 8.78
CA PRO A 242 19.56 -4.99 7.81
C PRO A 242 20.21 -3.78 8.47
N TYR A 243 21.13 -3.13 7.77
CA TYR A 243 21.81 -1.88 8.17
C TYR A 243 21.92 -0.95 6.97
N GLY A 244 22.04 0.36 7.24
CA GLY A 244 22.11 1.40 6.21
C GLY A 244 20.75 2.02 5.87
N ASP A 245 20.80 3.21 5.28
CA ASP A 245 19.65 4.10 5.09
C ASP A 245 18.86 4.26 6.41
N TRP A 246 17.53 4.18 6.39
CA TRP A 246 16.71 4.31 7.59
C TRP A 246 16.63 3.05 8.45
N PHE A 247 17.27 1.93 8.06
CA PHE A 247 17.29 0.73 8.89
C PHE A 247 17.98 0.96 10.23
N ASP A 248 18.87 1.95 10.33
CA ASP A 248 19.57 2.26 11.58
C ASP A 248 18.63 2.82 12.66
N ARG A 249 17.45 3.33 12.26
CA ARG A 249 16.45 3.91 13.18
C ARG A 249 15.21 3.05 13.34
N VAL A 250 14.77 2.37 12.28
CA VAL A 250 13.53 1.58 12.28
C VAL A 250 13.72 0.23 11.61
N SER A 251 12.87 -0.73 11.98
CA SER A 251 12.95 -2.10 11.50
C SER A 251 12.41 -2.26 10.09
N CYS A 252 11.41 -1.44 9.73
CA CYS A 252 10.69 -1.52 8.46
C CYS A 252 10.62 -0.16 7.74
N PRO A 253 11.77 0.45 7.38
CA PRO A 253 11.81 1.75 6.72
C PRO A 253 11.15 1.77 5.33
N HIS A 254 11.19 0.64 4.60
CA HIS A 254 10.51 0.48 3.31
C HIS A 254 8.98 0.63 3.43
N TYR A 255 8.39 0.25 4.56
CA TYR A 255 6.98 0.51 4.84
C TYR A 255 6.75 2.00 5.11
N PHE A 256 7.65 2.66 5.85
CA PHE A 256 7.51 4.09 6.13
C PHE A 256 7.61 4.91 4.84
N ALA A 257 8.55 4.54 3.97
CA ALA A 257 8.65 5.09 2.63
C ALA A 257 7.38 4.83 1.79
N GLU A 258 6.76 3.65 1.90
CA GLU A 258 5.44 3.39 1.29
C GLU A 258 4.38 4.37 1.79
N LEU A 259 4.25 4.56 3.10
CA LEU A 259 3.30 5.51 3.67
C LEU A 259 3.51 6.93 3.12
N LEU A 260 4.77 7.36 3.00
CA LEU A 260 5.11 8.68 2.43
C LEU A 260 4.73 8.81 0.94
N ILE A 261 4.76 7.72 0.17
CA ILE A 261 4.28 7.70 -1.22
C ILE A 261 2.77 7.98 -1.28
N TYR A 262 1.96 7.39 -0.38
CA TYR A 262 0.52 7.67 -0.33
C TYR A 262 0.21 9.07 0.22
N ILE A 263 0.99 9.55 1.19
CA ILE A 263 0.92 10.94 1.68
C ILE A 263 1.23 11.91 0.53
N ALA A 264 2.24 11.63 -0.30
CA ALA A 264 2.54 12.45 -1.47
C ALA A 264 1.35 12.57 -2.43
N MET A 265 0.65 11.46 -2.69
CA MET A 265 -0.58 11.47 -3.50
C MET A 265 -1.72 12.24 -2.81
N ALA A 266 -1.81 12.21 -1.47
CA ALA A 266 -2.74 13.05 -0.72
C ALA A 266 -2.44 14.54 -0.88
N VAL A 267 -1.16 14.92 -0.85
CA VAL A 267 -0.70 16.29 -1.10
C VAL A 267 -1.06 16.72 -2.53
N ILE A 268 -0.90 15.84 -3.53
CA ILE A 268 -1.31 16.11 -4.91
C ILE A 268 -2.80 16.42 -5.00
N PHE A 269 -3.65 15.68 -4.27
CA PHE A 269 -5.08 15.97 -4.15
C PHE A 269 -5.46 17.18 -3.27
N GLY A 270 -4.48 17.86 -2.67
CA GLY A 270 -4.69 19.08 -1.87
C GLY A 270 -4.77 18.88 -0.36
N ILE A 271 -4.25 17.77 0.18
CA ILE A 271 -4.16 17.38 1.62
C ILE A 271 -5.51 17.14 2.29
N TRP A 272 -6.52 17.95 1.99
CA TRP A 272 -7.87 17.90 2.56
C TRP A 272 -8.82 16.97 1.80
N ASN A 273 -8.32 16.21 0.83
CA ASN A 273 -9.13 15.20 0.16
C ASN A 273 -9.46 14.07 1.14
N PHE A 274 -10.70 14.07 1.63
CA PHE A 274 -11.16 13.15 2.66
C PHE A 274 -11.03 11.68 2.23
N THR A 275 -11.46 11.35 1.00
CA THR A 275 -11.43 9.98 0.48
C THR A 275 -10.00 9.43 0.46
N TRP A 276 -9.06 10.19 -0.09
CA TRP A 276 -7.66 9.78 -0.15
C TRP A 276 -6.99 9.80 1.22
N GLY A 277 -7.42 10.70 2.12
CA GLY A 277 -7.04 10.65 3.54
C GLY A 277 -7.37 9.30 4.19
N MET A 278 -8.52 8.70 3.87
CA MET A 278 -8.88 7.35 4.34
C MET A 278 -7.98 6.26 3.74
N VAL A 279 -7.55 6.41 2.49
CA VAL A 279 -6.53 5.52 1.89
C VAL A 279 -5.22 5.60 2.66
N VAL A 280 -4.74 6.80 2.98
CA VAL A 280 -3.52 7.01 3.77
C VAL A 280 -3.66 6.38 5.16
N MET A 281 -4.81 6.57 5.82
CA MET A 281 -5.09 5.97 7.14
C MET A 281 -5.05 4.44 7.08
N TYR A 282 -5.65 3.85 6.05
CA TYR A 282 -5.58 2.41 5.82
C TYR A 282 -4.13 1.93 5.63
N VAL A 283 -3.35 2.60 4.79
CA VAL A 283 -1.93 2.25 4.56
C VAL A 283 -1.14 2.36 5.85
N LEU A 284 -1.37 3.41 6.65
CA LEU A 284 -0.76 3.58 7.97
C LEU A 284 -1.05 2.37 8.88
N CYS A 285 -2.32 2.00 9.06
CA CYS A 285 -2.72 0.91 9.96
C CYS A 285 -2.25 -0.48 9.48
N ASN A 286 -2.32 -0.74 8.17
CA ASN A 286 -1.85 -2.00 7.59
C ASN A 286 -0.32 -2.14 7.74
N GLN A 287 0.43 -1.08 7.40
CA GLN A 287 1.89 -1.09 7.50
C GLN A 287 2.37 -1.10 8.96
N SER A 288 1.66 -0.44 9.88
CA SER A 288 2.00 -0.47 11.30
C SER A 288 1.86 -1.88 11.88
N LEU A 289 0.78 -2.61 11.57
CA LEU A 289 0.61 -4.00 11.99
C LEU A 289 1.74 -4.89 11.45
N ALA A 290 2.00 -4.82 10.15
CA ALA A 290 3.06 -5.60 9.52
C ALA A 290 4.45 -5.27 10.10
N ALA A 291 4.71 -3.99 10.42
CA ALA A 291 5.96 -3.56 11.00
C ALA A 291 6.16 -4.06 12.43
N VAL A 292 5.10 -4.08 13.25
CA VAL A 292 5.16 -4.64 14.62
C VAL A 292 5.53 -6.11 14.58
N LEU A 293 4.82 -6.90 13.76
CA LEU A 293 5.10 -8.33 13.60
C LEU A 293 6.54 -8.58 13.11
N CYS A 294 7.03 -7.73 12.20
CA CYS A 294 8.39 -7.80 11.70
C CYS A 294 9.44 -7.38 12.75
N HIS A 295 9.15 -6.37 13.56
CA HIS A 295 10.03 -5.91 14.63
C HIS A 295 10.17 -6.97 15.72
N GLU A 296 9.05 -7.57 16.14
CA GLU A 296 9.04 -8.68 17.11
C GLU A 296 9.81 -9.89 16.59
N PHE A 297 9.65 -10.21 15.29
CA PHE A 297 10.45 -11.26 14.66
C PHE A 297 11.94 -10.98 14.83
N TYR A 298 12.41 -9.75 14.54
CA TYR A 298 13.83 -9.42 14.68
C TYR A 298 14.31 -9.50 16.14
N LEU A 299 13.54 -8.98 17.09
CA LEU A 299 13.87 -9.03 18.53
C LEU A 299 13.97 -10.46 19.06
N ARG A 300 13.10 -11.37 18.60
CA ARG A 300 13.10 -12.77 19.03
C ARG A 300 14.16 -13.62 18.34
N THR A 301 14.55 -13.25 17.11
CA THR A 301 15.44 -14.09 16.28
C THR A 301 16.90 -13.73 16.45
N PHE A 302 17.23 -12.47 16.75
CA PHE A 302 18.63 -12.01 16.79
C PHE A 302 18.97 -11.38 18.13
N ASP A 303 19.79 -12.06 18.93
CA ASP A 303 20.23 -11.58 20.25
C ASP A 303 20.94 -10.21 20.19
N LYS A 304 21.66 -9.96 19.08
CA LYS A 304 22.39 -8.71 18.83
C LYS A 304 21.58 -7.66 18.06
N TYR A 305 20.25 -7.83 17.95
CA TYR A 305 19.41 -6.83 17.28
C TYR A 305 19.44 -5.48 18.04
N PRO A 306 19.59 -4.33 17.36
CA PRO A 306 19.62 -3.03 18.03
C PRO A 306 18.26 -2.70 18.68
N LYS A 307 18.19 -2.79 20.02
CA LYS A 307 16.96 -2.60 20.81
C LYS A 307 16.41 -1.18 20.76
N GLN A 308 17.22 -0.21 20.37
CA GLN A 308 16.82 1.19 20.19
C GLN A 308 16.01 1.44 18.90
N ARG A 309 16.03 0.51 17.93
CA ARG A 309 15.23 0.66 16.70
C ARG A 309 13.75 0.61 17.03
N ARG A 310 12.98 1.46 16.35
CA ARG A 310 11.52 1.42 16.37
C ARG A 310 10.97 0.47 15.30
N ALA A 311 9.67 0.21 15.29
CA ALA A 311 9.08 -0.71 14.32
C ALA A 311 9.03 -0.10 12.91
N PHE A 312 8.54 1.14 12.81
CA PHE A 312 8.04 1.72 11.56
C PHE A 312 8.31 3.23 11.43
N ILE A 313 7.88 4.06 12.39
CA ILE A 313 8.04 5.53 12.35
C ILE A 313 9.26 5.93 13.18
N PRO A 314 10.27 6.56 12.57
CA PRO A 314 11.46 6.99 13.29
C PRO A 314 11.11 7.83 14.53
N PHE A 315 11.75 7.53 15.66
CA PHE A 315 11.60 8.20 16.96
C PHE A 315 10.23 8.07 17.64
N VAL A 316 9.20 7.56 16.96
CA VAL A 316 7.84 7.46 17.51
C VAL A 316 7.44 6.02 17.78
N PHE A 317 7.44 5.15 16.75
CA PHE A 317 6.71 3.88 16.79
C PHE A 317 7.45 2.74 16.08
#